data_AF-A0A8I2YH84-F1
#
_entry.id   AF-A0A8I2YH84-F1
#
_cell.length_a   1.000
_cell.length_b   1.000
_cell.length_c   1.000
_cell.angle_alpha   90.00
_cell.angle_beta   90.00
_cell.angle_gamma   90.00
#
_symmetry.space_group_name_H-M   'P 1'
#
loop_
_entity.id
_entity.type
_entity.pdbx_description
1 polymer ?
#
loop_
_entity_poly.entity_id
_entity_poly.type
_entity_poly.pdbx_seq_one_letter_code
_entity_poly.pdbx_strand_id
1 'polypeptide(L)'
;MRLLARFRLEQAAQNIRPEGTPDCSQPSTPTHSHAGPGLSFPRSSNSPNSPGFPPGQPRRWEHSASSEDLEAEHLLKRKKLHALDTCRENQLDDNALDQFAEFDVPQMLIALQGKLMALERERLHDETQDFIRSHAFKDILKDRLRACLLSPNLSRYLDGLSEHIWGFIKRNPGIFKVPARVLEDPELSDCIDTLIKDILTKQRSQIKFKIANSITKQHHISQLAKSLAQKDFIDVTRAQWARIAFLHQNMLFFNKLVTESMNKKLGVPDPEQGDGDSLDSNNNSEE
;
A
#
# COMPACT_ATOMS: atom_id res chain seq x y z
N MET A 1 21.57 20.06 1.11
CA MET A 1 22.61 19.27 1.84
C MET A 1 22.13 18.17 2.81
N ARG A 2 20.91 18.19 3.41
CA ARG A 2 20.49 17.18 4.42
C ARG A 2 19.83 15.89 3.88
N LEU A 3 19.23 15.88 2.68
CA LEU A 3 18.52 14.71 2.14
C LEU A 3 19.44 13.67 1.45
N LEU A 4 20.48 14.13 0.74
CA LEU A 4 21.46 13.24 0.08
C LEU A 4 22.50 12.65 1.05
N ALA A 5 22.81 13.34 2.15
CA ALA A 5 23.71 12.80 3.19
C ALA A 5 23.08 11.59 3.90
N ARG A 6 21.75 11.59 4.13
CA ARG A 6 21.02 10.42 4.64
C ARG A 6 21.02 9.24 3.65
N PHE A 7 20.89 9.54 2.35
CA PHE A 7 20.88 8.50 1.30
C PHE A 7 22.19 7.69 1.22
N ARG A 8 23.34 8.28 1.58
CA ARG A 8 24.64 7.58 1.64
C ARG A 8 24.91 6.87 2.96
N LEU A 9 24.41 7.39 4.08
CA LEU A 9 24.64 6.81 5.40
C LEU A 9 23.83 5.50 5.63
N GLU A 10 22.63 5.39 5.08
CA GLU A 10 21.82 4.15 5.20
C GLU A 10 22.37 2.98 4.38
N GLN A 11 23.07 3.23 3.26
CA GLN A 11 23.72 2.14 2.50
C GLN A 11 25.01 1.65 3.17
N ALA A 12 25.69 2.47 3.97
CA ALA A 12 26.89 2.06 4.71
C ALA A 12 26.56 1.29 6.00
N ALA A 13 25.40 1.57 6.62
CA ALA A 13 24.98 0.92 7.86
C ALA A 13 24.48 -0.53 7.69
N GLN A 14 24.12 -0.95 6.47
CA GLN A 14 23.64 -2.31 6.20
C GLN A 14 24.75 -3.36 5.97
N ASN A 15 26.03 -2.96 6.06
CA ASN A 15 27.18 -3.83 5.76
C ASN A 15 28.10 -4.12 6.97
N ILE A 16 27.63 -3.87 8.19
CA ILE A 16 28.37 -4.23 9.41
C ILE A 16 27.55 -5.24 10.20
N ARG A 17 27.90 -6.52 10.02
CA ARG A 17 27.50 -7.63 10.88
C ARG A 17 28.62 -7.85 11.91
N PRO A 18 28.33 -7.88 13.21
CA PRO A 18 29.18 -8.61 14.15
C PRO A 18 28.43 -9.82 14.71
N GLU A 19 29.09 -10.97 14.60
CA GLU A 19 28.88 -12.16 15.43
C GLU A 19 29.16 -11.85 16.92
N GLY A 20 28.53 -12.59 17.84
CA GLY A 20 28.99 -12.73 19.23
C GLY A 20 27.89 -12.88 20.29
N THR A 21 27.48 -14.11 20.56
CA THR A 21 26.77 -14.66 21.75
C THR A 21 27.61 -14.59 23.05
N PRO A 22 27.17 -15.06 24.27
CA PRO A 22 25.84 -15.43 24.81
C PRO A 22 25.54 -14.87 26.24
N ASP A 23 24.33 -15.16 26.77
CA ASP A 23 24.08 -15.91 28.04
C ASP A 23 23.06 -15.34 29.07
N CYS A 24 22.35 -16.31 29.66
CA CYS A 24 21.76 -16.39 31.01
C CYS A 24 20.44 -15.68 31.40
N SER A 25 19.36 -16.47 31.59
CA SER A 25 18.70 -16.77 32.90
C SER A 25 17.17 -16.93 32.84
N GLN A 26 16.69 -18.14 33.16
CA GLN A 26 15.33 -18.42 33.66
C GLN A 26 15.26 -18.16 35.19
N PRO A 27 14.07 -18.17 35.83
CA PRO A 27 13.62 -19.43 36.48
C PRO A 27 12.09 -19.69 36.59
N SER A 28 11.76 -20.99 36.46
CA SER A 28 10.95 -21.91 37.31
C SER A 28 9.51 -21.64 37.79
N THR A 29 8.70 -22.71 37.61
CA THR A 29 7.38 -23.11 38.14
C THR A 29 7.39 -23.50 39.64
N PRO A 30 6.22 -23.73 40.29
CA PRO A 30 5.67 -25.10 40.50
C PRO A 30 4.13 -25.18 40.41
N THR A 31 3.49 -26.20 39.81
CA THR A 31 3.20 -27.59 40.24
C THR A 31 2.36 -27.73 41.52
N HIS A 32 1.10 -28.18 41.38
CA HIS A 32 0.40 -28.92 42.43
C HIS A 32 -0.49 -30.01 41.82
N SER A 33 -0.16 -31.26 42.15
CA SER A 33 -0.99 -32.46 42.00
C SER A 33 -1.58 -32.80 43.37
N HIS A 34 -2.81 -33.31 43.44
CA HIS A 34 -3.21 -34.21 44.53
C HIS A 34 -4.32 -35.16 44.07
N ALA A 35 -4.14 -36.42 44.46
CA ALA A 35 -4.91 -37.59 44.11
C ALA A 35 -5.75 -38.08 45.29
N GLY A 36 -6.96 -38.60 44.99
CA GLY A 36 -7.70 -39.65 45.73
C GLY A 36 -8.08 -39.39 47.20
N PRO A 37 -8.84 -40.30 47.86
CA PRO A 37 -9.27 -41.64 47.43
C PRO A 37 -10.78 -41.93 47.59
N GLY A 38 -11.22 -43.00 46.93
CA GLY A 38 -12.55 -43.59 47.14
C GLY A 38 -12.65 -44.40 48.43
N LEU A 39 -13.90 -44.61 48.87
CA LEU A 39 -14.30 -45.61 49.85
C LEU A 39 -15.64 -46.22 49.44
N SER A 40 -15.73 -47.52 49.70
CA SER A 40 -16.72 -48.47 49.20
C SER A 40 -17.47 -49.13 50.37
N PHE A 41 -18.81 -49.25 50.24
CA PHE A 41 -19.75 -50.23 50.85
C PHE A 41 -19.89 -50.28 52.41
N PRO A 42 -21.05 -50.74 53.01
CA PRO A 42 -21.89 -51.84 52.53
C PRO A 42 -23.44 -51.76 52.67
N ARG A 43 -24.04 -52.62 51.83
CA ARG A 43 -25.26 -53.47 51.90
C ARG A 43 -25.97 -53.67 53.26
N SER A 44 -27.31 -53.52 53.26
CA SER A 44 -28.36 -54.39 53.87
C SER A 44 -29.73 -53.70 53.76
N SER A 45 -30.93 -54.29 53.72
CA SER A 45 -31.53 -55.59 53.38
C SER A 45 -33.06 -55.42 53.59
N ASN A 46 -33.88 -55.95 52.68
CA ASN A 46 -35.28 -56.43 52.79
C ASN A 46 -36.37 -55.52 53.47
N SER A 47 -37.38 -54.98 52.75
CA SER A 47 -38.69 -55.56 52.32
C SER A 47 -39.79 -55.58 53.43
N PRO A 48 -41.11 -55.75 53.15
CA PRO A 48 -42.06 -54.93 52.37
C PRO A 48 -43.38 -54.61 53.15
N ASN A 49 -44.30 -53.85 52.51
CA ASN A 49 -45.79 -53.89 52.61
C ASN A 49 -46.49 -52.55 52.90
N SER A 50 -47.21 -52.01 51.90
CA SER A 50 -48.66 -51.72 51.97
C SER A 50 -49.22 -51.17 50.65
N PRO A 51 -50.54 -51.28 50.41
CA PRO A 51 -51.10 -51.56 49.09
C PRO A 51 -51.90 -50.42 48.44
N GLY A 52 -52.04 -50.48 47.10
CA GLY A 52 -53.33 -50.31 46.41
C GLY A 52 -53.60 -49.04 45.58
N PHE A 53 -53.92 -49.27 44.28
CA PHE A 53 -54.72 -48.48 43.31
C PHE A 53 -54.02 -47.48 42.35
N PRO A 54 -54.56 -47.24 41.13
CA PRO A 54 -54.63 -48.10 39.93
C PRO A 54 -53.90 -47.45 38.70
N PRO A 55 -53.77 -48.13 37.54
CA PRO A 55 -52.92 -47.67 36.43
C PRO A 55 -53.66 -46.71 35.48
N GLY A 56 -53.10 -45.52 35.28
CA GLY A 56 -53.45 -44.61 34.19
C GLY A 56 -52.18 -44.00 33.59
N GLN A 57 -51.82 -44.41 32.37
CA GLN A 57 -50.81 -43.72 31.56
C GLN A 57 -51.39 -42.40 31.00
N PRO A 58 -50.58 -41.51 30.40
CA PRO A 58 -49.45 -40.80 30.98
C PRO A 58 -49.76 -39.29 30.91
N ARG A 59 -49.83 -38.58 32.04
CA ARG A 59 -49.77 -37.12 31.95
C ARG A 59 -48.32 -36.75 31.65
N ARG A 60 -48.05 -36.46 30.38
CA ARG A 60 -46.95 -35.60 29.95
C ARG A 60 -47.10 -34.32 30.76
N TRP A 61 -46.40 -34.22 31.89
CA TRP A 61 -46.25 -32.97 32.60
C TRP A 61 -45.49 -32.06 31.63
N GLU A 62 -46.24 -31.14 31.03
CA GLU A 62 -45.65 -29.95 30.44
C GLU A 62 -44.74 -29.37 31.52
N HIS A 63 -43.45 -29.34 31.23
CA HIS A 63 -42.46 -28.74 32.10
C HIS A 63 -42.96 -27.33 32.43
N SER A 64 -43.44 -27.13 33.67
CA SER A 64 -43.66 -25.80 34.19
C SER A 64 -42.34 -25.06 34.04
N ALA A 65 -42.32 -24.03 33.18
CA ALA A 65 -41.17 -23.15 33.02
C ALA A 65 -40.71 -22.73 34.42
N SER A 66 -39.40 -22.83 34.66
CA SER A 66 -38.83 -22.40 35.93
C SER A 66 -39.18 -20.93 36.15
N SER A 67 -39.35 -20.51 37.41
CA SER A 67 -39.54 -19.09 37.74
C SER A 67 -38.46 -18.19 37.11
N GLU A 68 -37.26 -18.73 36.93
CA GLU A 68 -36.11 -18.06 36.30
C GLU A 68 -36.30 -17.87 34.77
N ASP A 69 -36.94 -18.81 34.09
CA ASP A 69 -37.19 -18.74 32.65
C ASP A 69 -38.23 -17.66 32.31
N LEU A 70 -39.27 -17.54 33.15
CA LEU A 70 -40.29 -16.49 33.01
C LEU A 70 -39.69 -15.09 33.24
N GLU A 71 -38.82 -14.95 34.24
CA GLU A 71 -38.14 -13.68 34.51
C GLU A 71 -37.22 -13.27 33.37
N ALA A 72 -36.48 -14.21 32.78
CA ALA A 72 -35.66 -13.98 31.60
C ALA A 72 -36.50 -13.52 30.39
N GLU A 73 -37.68 -14.12 30.16
CA GLU A 73 -38.60 -13.72 29.09
C GLU A 73 -39.15 -12.31 29.30
N HIS A 74 -39.54 -11.97 30.54
CA HIS A 74 -40.00 -10.62 30.89
C HIS A 74 -38.91 -9.56 30.71
N LEU A 75 -37.67 -9.86 31.12
CA LEU A 75 -36.52 -8.98 30.92
C LEU A 75 -36.24 -8.77 29.43
N LEU A 76 -36.31 -9.82 28.60
CA LEU A 76 -36.13 -9.70 27.17
C LEU A 76 -37.22 -8.83 26.52
N LYS A 77 -38.49 -9.01 26.88
CA LYS A 77 -39.59 -8.16 26.40
C LYS A 77 -39.36 -6.70 26.75
N ARG A 78 -38.93 -6.41 27.99
CA ARG A 78 -38.62 -5.05 28.42
C ARG A 78 -37.44 -4.45 27.66
N LYS A 79 -36.38 -5.22 27.42
CA LYS A 79 -35.24 -4.79 26.60
C LYS A 79 -35.66 -4.48 25.17
N LYS A 80 -36.48 -5.34 24.54
CA LYS A 80 -36.98 -5.12 23.17
C LYS A 80 -37.89 -3.89 23.07
N LEU A 81 -38.78 -3.67 24.04
CA LEU A 81 -39.59 -2.45 24.08
C LEU A 81 -38.72 -1.20 24.19
N HIS A 82 -37.75 -1.20 25.09
CA HIS A 82 -36.81 -0.09 25.23
C HIS A 82 -35.98 0.13 23.95
N ALA A 83 -35.56 -0.97 23.29
CA ALA A 83 -34.83 -0.92 22.03
C ALA A 83 -35.66 -0.29 20.91
N LEU A 84 -36.95 -0.63 20.82
CA LEU A 84 -37.89 -0.05 19.86
C LEU A 84 -38.12 1.45 20.11
N ASP A 85 -38.29 1.87 21.37
CA ASP A 85 -38.39 3.28 21.71
C ASP A 85 -37.11 4.04 21.31
N THR A 86 -35.94 3.44 21.58
CA THR A 86 -34.63 3.99 21.18
C THR A 86 -34.50 4.10 19.65
N CYS A 87 -34.93 3.08 18.90
CA CYS A 87 -34.92 3.13 17.43
C CYS A 87 -35.77 4.28 16.90
N ARG A 88 -36.98 4.47 17.44
CA ARG A 88 -37.90 5.55 17.04
C ARG A 88 -37.34 6.93 17.32
N GLU A 89 -36.75 7.13 18.50
CA GLU A 89 -36.09 8.39 18.87
C GLU A 89 -34.93 8.73 17.92
N ASN A 90 -34.19 7.71 17.45
CA ASN A 90 -33.03 7.88 16.57
C ASN A 90 -33.33 7.71 15.07
N GLN A 91 -34.61 7.60 14.68
CA GLN A 91 -35.04 7.42 13.30
C GLN A 91 -34.42 6.18 12.61
N LEU A 92 -34.25 5.10 13.37
CA LEU A 92 -33.78 3.80 12.88
C LEU A 92 -34.98 2.86 12.63
N ASP A 93 -34.75 1.78 11.89
CA ASP A 93 -35.77 0.75 11.69
C ASP A 93 -36.22 0.14 13.02
N ASP A 94 -37.54 -0.08 13.19
CA ASP A 94 -38.17 -0.54 14.44
C ASP A 94 -37.53 -1.83 15.00
N ASN A 95 -36.93 -2.67 14.15
CA ASN A 95 -36.33 -3.96 14.53
C ASN A 95 -34.78 -3.95 14.52
N ALA A 96 -34.14 -2.78 14.30
CA ALA A 96 -32.68 -2.70 14.11
C ALA A 96 -31.86 -3.19 15.31
N LEU A 97 -32.43 -3.11 16.52
CA LEU A 97 -31.76 -3.47 17.78
C LEU A 97 -32.27 -4.78 18.39
N ASP A 98 -33.17 -5.50 17.72
CA ASP A 98 -33.79 -6.73 18.27
C ASP A 98 -32.75 -7.81 18.57
N GLN A 99 -31.83 -8.05 17.63
CA GLN A 99 -30.74 -9.02 17.80
C GLN A 99 -29.78 -8.59 18.91
N PHE A 100 -29.58 -7.28 19.09
CA PHE A 100 -28.73 -6.77 20.16
C PHE A 100 -29.40 -6.96 21.53
N ALA A 101 -30.71 -6.75 21.64
CA ALA A 101 -31.50 -6.90 22.86
C ALA A 101 -31.54 -8.34 23.41
N GLU A 102 -31.31 -9.33 22.54
CA GLU A 102 -31.23 -10.76 22.90
C GLU A 102 -29.94 -11.14 23.62
N PHE A 103 -28.88 -10.33 23.50
CA PHE A 103 -27.61 -10.59 24.17
C PHE A 103 -27.66 -10.34 25.69
N ASP A 104 -26.81 -11.07 26.41
CA ASP A 104 -26.47 -10.71 27.78
C ASP A 104 -25.61 -9.43 27.82
N VAL A 105 -25.51 -8.79 28.99
CA VAL A 105 -24.80 -7.50 29.10
C VAL A 105 -23.31 -7.62 28.70
N PRO A 106 -22.55 -8.66 29.11
CA PRO A 106 -21.19 -8.87 28.63
C PRO A 106 -21.08 -9.01 27.10
N GLN A 107 -21.96 -9.79 26.47
CA GLN A 107 -22.02 -9.97 25.02
C GLN A 107 -22.36 -8.67 24.30
N MET A 108 -23.30 -7.88 24.82
CA MET A 108 -23.62 -6.54 24.30
C MET A 108 -22.40 -5.64 24.28
N LEU A 109 -21.62 -5.60 25.37
CA LEU A 109 -20.42 -4.77 25.48
C LEU A 109 -19.32 -5.22 24.51
N ILE A 110 -19.10 -6.53 24.37
CA ILE A 110 -18.13 -7.09 23.40
C ILE A 110 -18.56 -6.77 21.97
N ALA A 111 -19.84 -6.95 21.64
CA ALA A 111 -20.38 -6.64 20.33
C ALA A 111 -20.26 -5.14 20.01
N LEU A 112 -20.56 -4.27 20.98
CA LEU A 112 -20.41 -2.82 20.84
C LEU A 112 -18.94 -2.44 20.61
N GLN A 113 -18.01 -2.95 21.41
CA GLN A 113 -16.58 -2.71 21.24
C GLN A 113 -16.09 -3.17 19.85
N GLY A 114 -16.53 -4.35 19.40
CA GLY A 114 -16.21 -4.85 18.07
C GLY A 114 -16.73 -3.96 16.95
N LYS A 115 -17.97 -3.47 17.05
CA LYS A 115 -18.56 -2.53 16.08
C LYS A 115 -17.86 -1.17 16.08
N LEU A 116 -17.52 -0.63 17.26
CA LEU A 116 -16.76 0.62 17.38
C LEU A 116 -15.39 0.50 16.72
N MET A 117 -14.66 -0.60 16.96
CA MET A 117 -13.37 -0.85 16.30
C MET A 117 -13.50 -1.01 14.78
N ALA A 118 -14.59 -1.62 14.31
CA ALA A 118 -14.86 -1.75 12.87
C ALA A 118 -15.13 -0.38 12.22
N LEU A 119 -15.98 0.45 12.83
CA LEU A 119 -16.28 1.81 12.37
C LEU A 119 -15.03 2.69 12.38
N GLU A 120 -14.19 2.60 13.43
CA GLU A 120 -12.94 3.34 13.48
C GLU A 120 -11.97 2.93 12.38
N ARG A 121 -11.89 1.62 12.08
CA ARG A 121 -11.07 1.11 10.96
C ARG A 121 -11.56 1.67 9.63
N GLU A 122 -12.86 1.63 9.36
CA GLU A 122 -13.47 2.13 8.13
C GLU A 122 -13.24 3.64 7.98
N ARG A 123 -13.49 4.43 9.04
CA ARG A 123 -13.22 5.87 9.04
C ARG A 123 -11.76 6.18 8.70
N LEU A 124 -10.82 5.46 9.29
CA LEU A 124 -9.40 5.67 9.04
C LEU A 124 -8.97 5.19 7.64
N HIS A 125 -9.63 4.17 7.09
CA HIS A 125 -9.44 3.73 5.72
C HIS A 125 -9.86 4.85 4.76
N ASP A 126 -11.05 5.42 4.94
CA ASP A 126 -11.58 6.51 4.12
C ASP A 126 -10.70 7.76 4.20
N GLU A 127 -10.29 8.17 5.41
CA GLU A 127 -9.35 9.29 5.60
C GLU A 127 -8.02 9.07 4.86
N THR A 128 -7.52 7.84 4.88
CA THR A 128 -6.27 7.48 4.20
C THR A 128 -6.46 7.50 2.68
N GLN A 129 -7.59 6.98 2.19
CA GLN A 129 -7.94 6.97 0.78
C GLN A 129 -8.10 8.39 0.23
N ASP A 130 -8.76 9.28 0.97
CA ASP A 130 -8.90 10.69 0.64
C ASP A 130 -7.54 11.41 0.63
N PHE A 131 -6.68 11.10 1.60
CA PHE A 131 -5.31 11.62 1.60
C PHE A 131 -4.52 11.21 0.35
N ILE A 132 -4.58 9.95 -0.07
CA ILE A 132 -3.92 9.46 -1.30
C ILE A 132 -4.49 10.18 -2.54
N ARG A 133 -5.79 10.45 -2.56
CA ARG A 133 -6.47 11.13 -3.67
C ARG A 133 -6.22 12.63 -3.69
N SER A 134 -5.79 13.22 -2.57
CA SER A 134 -5.52 14.64 -2.42
C SER A 134 -4.48 15.17 -3.43
N HIS A 135 -4.65 16.43 -3.83
CA HIS A 135 -3.70 17.09 -4.72
C HIS A 135 -2.33 17.28 -4.05
N ALA A 136 -2.32 17.59 -2.75
CA ALA A 136 -1.10 17.80 -1.99
C ALA A 136 -0.21 16.56 -1.99
N PHE A 137 -0.78 15.37 -1.76
CA PHE A 137 -0.03 14.13 -1.82
C PHE A 137 0.50 13.87 -3.24
N LYS A 138 -0.34 14.07 -4.26
CA LYS A 138 0.04 13.88 -5.67
C LYS A 138 1.20 14.76 -6.10
N ASP A 139 1.25 16.02 -5.67
CA ASP A 139 2.36 16.93 -5.97
C ASP A 139 3.67 16.48 -5.32
N ILE A 140 3.60 16.12 -4.03
CA ILE A 140 4.76 15.60 -3.30
C ILE A 140 5.29 14.34 -3.98
N LEU A 141 4.39 13.41 -4.34
CA LEU A 141 4.74 12.16 -4.99
C LEU A 141 5.35 12.44 -6.38
N LYS A 142 4.75 13.35 -7.16
CA LYS A 142 5.24 13.78 -8.47
C LYS A 142 6.66 14.33 -8.44
N ASP A 143 6.97 15.20 -7.49
CA ASP A 143 8.31 15.80 -7.41
C ASP A 143 9.36 14.74 -7.03
N ARG A 144 9.01 13.81 -6.13
CA ARG A 144 9.88 12.70 -5.73
C ARG A 144 10.08 11.68 -6.84
N LEU A 145 9.03 11.32 -7.56
CA LEU A 145 9.10 10.42 -8.72
C LEU A 145 9.90 11.04 -9.86
N ARG A 146 9.81 12.36 -10.06
CA ARG A 146 10.70 13.07 -10.99
C ARG A 146 12.16 12.97 -10.55
N ALA A 147 12.45 13.14 -9.26
CA ALA A 147 13.81 12.96 -8.74
C ALA A 147 14.33 11.53 -8.99
N CYS A 148 13.48 10.51 -8.84
CA CYS A 148 13.82 9.13 -9.19
C CYS A 148 14.16 8.96 -10.68
N LEU A 149 13.38 9.58 -11.58
CA LEU A 149 13.63 9.54 -13.04
C LEU A 149 14.95 10.21 -13.44
N LEU A 150 15.37 11.23 -12.71
CA LEU A 150 16.63 11.94 -12.91
C LEU A 150 17.80 11.35 -12.11
N SER A 151 17.57 10.26 -11.38
CA SER A 151 18.62 9.58 -10.62
C SER A 151 19.68 9.03 -11.57
N PRO A 152 20.98 9.26 -11.30
CA PRO A 152 22.06 8.73 -12.12
C PRO A 152 22.11 7.19 -12.10
N ASN A 153 21.59 6.57 -11.04
CA ASN A 153 21.60 5.12 -10.85
C ASN A 153 20.42 4.41 -11.51
N LEU A 154 19.59 5.14 -12.26
CA LEU A 154 18.42 4.56 -12.89
C LEU A 154 18.81 3.77 -14.16
N SER A 155 18.82 2.44 -14.03
CA SER A 155 19.20 1.51 -15.10
C SER A 155 18.09 1.28 -16.14
N ARG A 156 16.81 1.36 -15.74
CA ARG A 156 15.65 1.14 -16.62
C ARG A 156 14.75 2.36 -16.64
N TYR A 157 14.37 2.83 -17.83
CA TYR A 157 13.51 4.02 -18.00
C TYR A 157 12.08 3.69 -18.45
N LEU A 158 11.86 2.47 -18.95
CA LEU A 158 10.58 1.98 -19.45
C LEU A 158 10.17 0.72 -18.69
N ASP A 159 10.86 -0.39 -18.93
CA ASP A 159 10.41 -1.70 -18.45
C ASP A 159 10.75 -1.94 -16.98
N GLY A 160 9.75 -2.38 -16.21
CA GLY A 160 9.88 -2.66 -14.77
C GLY A 160 10.20 -1.44 -13.90
N LEU A 161 10.13 -0.21 -14.45
CA LEU A 161 10.43 1.00 -13.70
C LEU A 161 9.45 1.23 -12.54
N SER A 162 8.15 1.09 -12.80
CA SER A 162 7.10 1.29 -11.79
C SER A 162 7.25 0.31 -10.65
N GLU A 163 7.51 -0.96 -10.95
CA GLU A 163 7.73 -2.02 -9.95
C GLU A 163 8.97 -1.75 -9.11
N HIS A 164 10.07 -1.34 -9.75
CA HIS A 164 11.30 -1.01 -9.03
C HIS A 164 11.11 0.19 -8.10
N ILE A 165 10.45 1.24 -8.59
CA ILE A 165 10.12 2.42 -7.79
C ILE A 165 9.15 2.05 -6.67
N TRP A 166 8.15 1.22 -6.93
CA TRP A 166 7.20 0.79 -5.92
C TRP A 166 7.89 -0.01 -4.81
N GLY A 167 8.77 -0.95 -5.18
CA GLY A 167 9.63 -1.65 -4.23
C GLY A 167 10.53 -0.71 -3.43
N PHE A 168 11.05 0.35 -4.05
CA PHE A 168 11.82 1.38 -3.35
C PHE A 168 10.97 2.20 -2.38
N ILE A 169 9.73 2.54 -2.74
CA ILE A 169 8.77 3.25 -1.89
C ILE A 169 8.39 2.40 -0.67
N LYS A 170 8.11 1.10 -0.88
CA LYS A 170 7.81 0.16 0.21
C LYS A 170 8.92 0.08 1.25
N ARG A 171 10.18 0.15 0.82
CA ARG A 171 11.36 0.17 1.72
C ARG A 171 11.59 1.51 2.40
N ASN A 172 11.05 2.60 1.82
CA ASN A 172 11.32 3.97 2.27
C ASN A 172 10.04 4.83 2.32
N PRO A 173 8.97 4.41 3.02
CA PRO A 173 7.67 5.09 2.96
C PRO A 173 7.73 6.54 3.45
N GLY A 174 8.58 6.82 4.45
CA GLY A 174 8.78 8.17 4.98
C GLY A 174 9.36 9.16 3.96
N ILE A 175 10.19 8.68 3.03
CA ILE A 175 10.71 9.50 1.92
C ILE A 175 9.58 9.91 1.00
N PHE A 176 8.57 9.07 0.80
CA PHE A 176 7.43 9.33 -0.08
C PHE A 176 6.17 9.82 0.66
N LYS A 177 6.25 9.99 1.98
CA LYS A 177 5.12 10.39 2.84
C LYS A 177 3.92 9.47 2.64
N VAL A 178 4.19 8.20 2.37
CA VAL A 178 3.18 7.15 2.26
C VAL A 178 2.87 6.67 3.68
N PRO A 179 1.61 6.75 4.14
CA PRO A 179 1.21 6.21 5.44
C PRO A 179 1.43 4.69 5.48
N ALA A 180 1.85 4.17 6.64
CA ALA A 180 2.13 2.73 6.80
C ALA A 180 0.91 1.86 6.49
N ARG A 181 -0.29 2.32 6.86
CA ARG A 181 -1.57 1.64 6.58
C ARG A 181 -1.78 1.31 5.11
N VAL A 182 -1.27 2.15 4.21
CA VAL A 182 -1.38 1.92 2.76
C VAL A 182 -0.55 0.73 2.29
N LEU A 183 0.50 0.38 3.02
CA LEU A 183 1.34 -0.77 2.70
C LEU A 183 0.78 -2.08 3.25
N GLU A 184 -0.04 -2.00 4.30
CA GLU A 184 -0.72 -3.13 4.93
C GLU A 184 -2.00 -3.50 4.19
N ASP A 185 -2.71 -2.50 3.68
CA ASP A 185 -3.95 -2.68 2.94
C ASP A 185 -3.68 -2.91 1.43
N PRO A 186 -4.07 -4.07 0.87
CA PRO A 186 -3.86 -4.37 -0.55
C PRO A 186 -4.64 -3.42 -1.49
N GLU A 187 -5.85 -2.99 -1.12
CA GLU A 187 -6.65 -2.10 -1.97
C GLU A 187 -6.04 -0.71 -2.07
N LEU A 188 -5.58 -0.17 -0.93
CA LEU A 188 -4.86 1.12 -0.91
C LEU A 188 -3.50 1.03 -1.59
N SER A 189 -2.79 -0.11 -1.44
CA SER A 189 -1.53 -0.39 -2.13
C SER A 189 -1.71 -0.35 -3.65
N ASP A 190 -2.76 -0.96 -4.17
CA ASP A 190 -3.08 -0.98 -5.61
C ASP A 190 -3.47 0.41 -6.13
N CYS A 191 -4.17 1.21 -5.31
CA CYS A 191 -4.45 2.61 -5.61
C CYS A 191 -3.16 3.42 -5.77
N ILE A 192 -2.17 3.25 -4.88
CA ILE A 192 -0.88 3.94 -5.00
C ILE A 192 -0.08 3.43 -6.19
N ASP A 193 -0.04 2.13 -6.45
CA ASP A 193 0.70 1.57 -7.60
C ASP A 193 0.17 2.15 -8.93
N THR A 194 -1.15 2.21 -9.07
CA THR A 194 -1.82 2.85 -10.22
C THR A 194 -1.44 4.33 -10.33
N LEU A 195 -1.49 5.06 -9.22
CA LEU A 195 -1.13 6.47 -9.17
C LEU A 195 0.35 6.71 -9.56
N ILE A 196 1.26 5.84 -9.12
CA ILE A 196 2.68 5.90 -9.47
C ILE A 196 2.87 5.71 -10.97
N LYS A 197 2.24 4.69 -11.58
CA LYS A 197 2.32 4.43 -13.03
C LYS A 197 1.85 5.65 -13.84
N ASP A 198 0.73 6.25 -13.44
CA ASP A 198 0.18 7.44 -14.08
C ASP A 198 1.13 8.65 -13.99
N ILE A 199 1.63 8.93 -12.78
CA ILE A 199 2.54 10.06 -12.55
C ILE A 199 3.84 9.84 -13.31
N LEU A 200 4.43 8.63 -13.27
CA LEU A 200 5.65 8.31 -13.99
C LEU A 200 5.49 8.50 -15.49
N THR A 201 4.38 8.08 -16.06
CA THR A 201 4.08 8.26 -17.49
C THR A 201 4.01 9.74 -17.84
N LYS A 202 3.28 10.55 -17.08
CA LYS A 202 3.21 12.00 -17.26
C LYS A 202 4.57 12.67 -17.11
N GLN A 203 5.36 12.26 -16.11
CA GLN A 203 6.70 12.82 -15.87
C GLN A 203 7.68 12.48 -16.99
N ARG A 204 7.68 11.25 -17.50
CA ARG A 204 8.52 10.88 -18.64
C ARG A 204 8.18 11.70 -19.89
N SER A 205 6.89 11.88 -20.19
CA SER A 205 6.44 12.73 -21.29
C SER A 205 6.89 14.18 -21.12
N GLN A 206 6.80 14.73 -19.90
CA GLN A 206 7.28 16.08 -19.60
C GLN A 206 8.80 16.23 -19.76
N ILE A 207 9.58 15.25 -19.29
CA ILE A 207 11.04 15.24 -19.44
C ILE A 207 11.40 15.18 -20.93
N LYS A 208 10.78 14.27 -21.69
CA LYS A 208 10.96 14.14 -23.15
C LYS A 208 10.66 15.47 -23.85
N PHE A 209 9.52 16.09 -23.55
CA PHE A 209 9.12 17.36 -24.13
C PHE A 209 10.12 18.48 -23.82
N LYS A 210 10.59 18.60 -22.58
CA LYS A 210 11.57 19.63 -22.18
C LYS A 210 12.91 19.45 -22.89
N ILE A 211 13.38 18.21 -23.05
CA ILE A 211 14.61 17.90 -23.81
C ILE A 211 14.43 18.25 -25.29
N ALA A 212 13.31 17.85 -25.91
CA ALA A 212 13.04 18.18 -27.31
C ALA A 212 13.02 19.70 -27.52
N ASN A 213 12.31 20.43 -26.65
CA ASN A 213 12.24 21.88 -26.70
C ASN A 213 13.60 22.55 -26.43
N SER A 214 14.46 22.00 -25.57
CA SER A 214 15.81 22.55 -25.38
C SER A 214 16.69 22.37 -26.62
N ILE A 215 16.54 21.25 -27.33
CA ILE A 215 17.24 21.00 -28.60
C ILE A 215 16.80 22.01 -29.65
N THR A 216 15.48 22.14 -29.87
CA THR A 216 14.92 23.07 -30.87
C THR A 216 15.33 24.51 -30.60
N LYS A 217 15.38 24.93 -29.34
CA LYS A 217 15.75 26.29 -28.93
C LYS A 217 17.24 26.49 -28.68
N GLN A 218 18.07 25.46 -28.88
CA GLN A 218 19.49 25.43 -28.53
C GLN A 218 19.80 25.97 -27.12
N HIS A 219 18.95 25.61 -26.16
CA HIS A 219 19.19 26.00 -24.77
C HIS A 219 20.45 25.33 -24.23
N HIS A 220 21.26 26.08 -23.49
CA HIS A 220 22.38 25.50 -22.76
C HIS A 220 21.89 24.45 -21.76
N ILE A 221 22.69 23.41 -21.53
CA ILE A 221 22.35 22.29 -20.64
C ILE A 221 21.95 22.75 -19.24
N SER A 222 22.46 23.91 -18.80
CA SER A 222 22.12 24.52 -17.52
C SER A 222 20.71 25.07 -17.41
N GLN A 223 20.16 25.57 -18.51
CA GLN A 223 18.77 25.99 -18.56
C GLN A 223 17.86 24.76 -18.57
N LEU A 224 18.22 23.71 -19.32
CA LEU A 224 17.48 22.44 -19.30
C LEU A 224 17.47 21.84 -17.89
N ALA A 225 18.63 21.73 -17.24
CA ALA A 225 18.72 21.16 -15.90
C ALA A 225 17.88 21.93 -14.88
N LYS A 226 17.92 23.27 -14.89
CA LYS A 226 17.05 24.13 -14.06
C LYS A 226 15.56 23.96 -14.39
N SER A 227 15.22 23.67 -15.64
CA SER A 227 13.83 23.43 -16.02
C SER A 227 13.32 22.06 -15.54
N LEU A 228 14.21 21.07 -15.42
CA LEU A 228 13.89 19.70 -15.01
C LEU A 228 13.89 19.56 -13.48
N ALA A 229 14.90 20.10 -12.81
CA ALA A 229 14.94 20.20 -11.36
C ALA A 229 14.15 21.45 -10.94
N GLN A 230 12.89 21.28 -10.53
CA GLN A 230 12.15 22.39 -9.90
C GLN A 230 13.03 23.00 -8.80
N LYS A 231 13.07 24.34 -8.76
CA LYS A 231 14.02 25.13 -7.96
C LYS A 231 14.10 24.74 -6.48
N ASP A 232 13.06 24.16 -5.92
CA ASP A 232 12.92 24.00 -4.47
C ASP A 232 13.19 22.58 -3.97
N PHE A 233 13.36 21.60 -4.87
CA PHE A 233 13.35 20.18 -4.48
C PHE A 233 14.62 19.40 -4.79
N ILE A 234 15.37 19.80 -5.83
CA ILE A 234 16.53 19.03 -6.31
C ILE A 234 17.73 19.97 -6.50
N ASP A 235 18.68 19.88 -5.57
CA ASP A 235 20.03 20.40 -5.77
C ASP A 235 20.69 19.60 -6.91
N VAL A 236 20.90 20.20 -8.08
CA VAL A 236 21.45 19.49 -9.25
C VAL A 236 22.93 19.17 -9.03
N THR A 237 23.20 17.94 -8.65
CA THR A 237 24.55 17.37 -8.47
C THR A 237 25.22 17.08 -9.81
N ARG A 238 26.57 16.96 -9.83
CA ARG A 238 27.33 16.59 -11.06
C ARG A 238 26.80 15.31 -11.73
N ALA A 239 26.36 14.33 -10.95
CA ALA A 239 25.83 13.09 -11.49
C ALA A 239 24.48 13.30 -12.20
N GLN A 240 23.62 14.18 -11.69
CA GLN A 240 22.37 14.57 -12.37
C GLN A 240 22.66 15.38 -13.62
N TRP A 241 23.65 16.28 -13.59
CA TRP A 241 24.12 16.98 -14.80
C TRP A 241 24.54 16.01 -15.89
N ALA A 242 25.38 15.03 -15.55
CA ALA A 242 25.83 14.00 -16.47
C ALA A 242 24.65 13.19 -17.03
N ARG A 243 23.67 12.82 -16.19
CA ARG A 243 22.46 12.12 -16.64
C ARG A 243 21.62 12.95 -17.60
N ILE A 244 21.41 14.23 -17.31
CA ILE A 244 20.62 15.12 -18.17
C ILE A 244 21.35 15.36 -19.51
N ALA A 245 22.67 15.57 -19.49
CA ALA A 245 23.48 15.69 -20.70
C ALA A 245 23.43 14.40 -21.54
N PHE A 246 23.52 13.24 -20.89
CA PHE A 246 23.38 11.95 -21.55
C PHE A 246 22.01 11.81 -22.23
N LEU A 247 20.91 12.08 -21.52
CA LEU A 247 19.56 12.01 -22.10
C LEU A 247 19.39 12.98 -23.27
N HIS A 248 19.94 14.19 -23.17
CA HIS A 248 19.94 15.18 -24.24
C HIS A 248 20.68 14.68 -25.49
N GLN A 249 21.89 14.14 -25.32
CA GLN A 249 22.69 13.60 -26.42
C GLN A 249 22.01 12.39 -27.10
N ASN A 250 21.40 11.49 -26.33
CA ASN A 250 20.66 10.36 -26.89
C ASN A 250 19.46 10.82 -27.72
N MET A 251 18.75 11.88 -27.29
CA MET A 251 17.64 12.43 -28.06
C MET A 251 18.12 13.04 -29.39
N LEU A 252 19.24 13.77 -29.39
CA LEU A 252 19.86 14.28 -30.61
C LEU A 252 20.22 13.15 -31.58
N PHE A 253 20.89 12.12 -31.06
CA PHE A 253 21.28 10.95 -31.85
C PHE A 253 20.07 10.22 -32.44
N PHE A 254 19.03 9.99 -31.63
CA PHE A 254 17.78 9.38 -32.07
C PHE A 254 17.11 10.19 -33.19
N ASN A 255 16.99 11.52 -33.02
CA ASN A 255 16.39 12.38 -34.03
C ASN A 255 17.17 12.32 -35.36
N LYS A 256 18.50 12.28 -35.30
CA LYS A 256 19.35 12.12 -36.49
C LYS A 256 19.04 10.80 -37.22
N LEU A 257 19.00 9.69 -36.49
CA LEU A 257 18.66 8.37 -37.06
C LEU A 257 17.27 8.34 -37.70
N VAL A 258 16.28 8.97 -37.06
CA VAL A 258 14.92 9.05 -37.62
C VAL A 258 14.91 9.82 -38.94
N THR A 259 15.61 10.95 -39.02
CA THR A 259 15.73 11.73 -40.26
C THR A 259 16.42 10.95 -41.37
N GLU A 260 17.55 10.30 -41.07
CA GLU A 260 18.26 9.45 -42.03
C GLU A 260 17.40 8.31 -42.55
N SER A 261 16.62 7.66 -41.67
CA SER A 261 15.69 6.60 -42.05
C SER A 261 14.54 7.11 -42.92
N MET A 262 14.02 8.31 -42.67
CA MET A 262 12.96 8.90 -43.48
C MET A 262 13.47 9.29 -44.88
N ASN A 263 14.68 9.85 -44.98
CA ASN A 263 15.29 10.22 -46.26
C ASN A 263 15.54 8.98 -47.14
N LYS A 264 16.05 7.88 -46.56
CA LYS A 264 16.22 6.60 -47.27
C LYS A 264 14.91 6.05 -47.82
N LYS A 265 13.81 6.21 -47.08
CA LYS A 265 12.49 5.71 -47.50
C LYS A 265 11.86 6.54 -48.62
N LEU A 266 12.16 7.83 -48.68
CA LEU A 266 11.63 8.75 -49.69
C LEU A 266 12.43 8.72 -51.00
N GLY A 267 13.53 7.96 -51.08
CA GLY A 267 14.32 7.82 -52.30
C GLY A 267 14.89 9.15 -52.79
N VAL A 268 15.13 10.12 -51.89
CA VAL A 268 15.82 11.36 -52.25
C VAL A 268 17.24 10.97 -52.65
N PRO A 269 17.64 11.14 -53.93
CA PRO A 269 18.97 10.80 -54.38
C PRO A 269 19.99 11.67 -53.64
N ASP A 270 21.09 11.07 -53.18
CA ASP A 270 22.19 11.78 -52.55
C ASP A 270 22.70 12.88 -53.50
N PRO A 271 22.77 14.15 -53.08
CA PRO A 271 23.26 15.24 -53.93
C PRO A 271 24.79 15.23 -54.14
N GLU A 272 25.50 14.17 -53.74
CA GLU A 272 26.95 14.04 -53.90
C GLU A 272 27.33 12.87 -54.81
N GLN A 273 27.05 13.04 -56.09
CA GLN A 273 27.87 12.47 -57.15
C GLN A 273 27.95 13.48 -58.29
N GLY A 274 28.61 14.60 -57.98
CA GLY A 274 29.20 15.44 -59.01
C GLY A 274 30.38 14.67 -59.58
N ASP A 275 30.20 14.11 -60.78
CA ASP A 275 31.28 13.65 -61.65
C ASP A 275 32.21 14.83 -61.92
N GLY A 276 33.20 14.98 -61.04
CA GLY A 276 34.39 15.78 -61.28
C GLY A 276 35.32 15.00 -62.18
N ASP A 277 34.92 14.81 -63.43
CA ASP A 277 35.75 14.23 -64.48
C ASP A 277 36.02 15.29 -65.54
N SER A 278 37.28 15.77 -65.55
CA SER A 278 38.03 16.40 -66.66
C SER A 278 38.89 17.56 -66.15
N LEU A 279 40.05 17.20 -65.61
CA LEU A 279 41.24 18.05 -65.66
C LEU A 279 42.21 17.40 -66.64
N ASP A 280 41.98 17.60 -67.93
CA ASP A 280 43.01 17.36 -68.94
C ASP A 280 44.02 18.50 -68.91
N SER A 281 45.13 18.21 -68.24
CA SER A 281 46.51 18.59 -68.56
C SER A 281 46.68 19.33 -69.89
N ASN A 282 47.04 20.62 -69.83
CA ASN A 282 47.68 21.29 -70.96
C ASN A 282 48.98 21.94 -70.49
N ASN A 283 50.05 21.14 -70.50
CA ASN A 283 51.43 21.60 -70.46
C ASN A 283 51.80 22.00 -71.89
N ASN A 284 51.92 23.29 -72.16
CA ASN A 284 52.61 23.78 -73.34
C ASN A 284 53.82 24.62 -72.92
N SER A 285 54.97 24.07 -73.26
CA SER A 285 56.28 24.71 -73.37
C SER A 285 56.25 25.83 -74.42
N GLU A 286 57.00 26.90 -74.17
CA GLU A 286 57.74 27.74 -75.16
C GLU A 286 58.37 28.87 -74.33
N GLU A 287 59.69 28.76 -74.08
CA GLU A 287 60.79 29.55 -74.69
C GLU A 287 61.16 30.81 -73.87
#